data_AF-E2A9N3-F1
#
_entry.id   AF-E2A9N3-F1
#
_cell.length_a   1.000
_cell.length_b   1.000
_cell.length_c   1.000
_cell.angle_alpha   90.00
_cell.angle_beta   90.00
_cell.angle_gamma   90.00
#
_symmetry.space_group_name_H-M   'P 1'
#
loop_
_entity.id
_entity.type
_entity.pdbx_description
1 polymer ?
#
loop_
_entity_poly.entity_id
_entity_poly.type
_entity_poly.pdbx_seq_one_letter_code
_entity_poly.pdbx_strand_id
1 'polypeptide(L)'
;SIYLESRLYTYTYIHTYIHTYIHTYIHTYIHTYIHTYIHTYIHTYIHTYIHTYIHTYIHTYIHTYIHTYIHTYIHTYIHTYIHTYIHTYIHTYIHTYIHTYIHTYIHTYIHTYIHTYIHTYIHTYIHTYIHTYIHTYIHTYIHTYIHTYIHTYIHTYIHTYIHTYIHTYIHTYIHTYIHTYIHTYIHTYIHTYIHAYIHTYIYIHTYIHTYIHTYIHT
;
A
#
# COMPACT_ATOMS: atom_id res chain seq x y z
N SER A 1 -150.46 -13.81 29.67
CA SER A 1 -149.49 -13.95 28.57
C SER A 1 -148.44 -12.86 28.61
N ILE A 2 -148.81 -11.57 28.67
CA ILE A 2 -147.89 -10.41 28.61
C ILE A 2 -146.76 -10.42 29.67
N TYR A 3 -147.04 -10.86 30.90
CA TYR A 3 -146.06 -10.86 31.99
C TYR A 3 -144.97 -11.94 31.86
N LEU A 4 -145.27 -13.05 31.18
CA LEU A 4 -144.29 -14.12 30.95
C LEU A 4 -143.38 -13.76 29.75
N GLU A 5 -143.96 -13.14 28.72
CA GLU A 5 -143.26 -12.61 27.55
C GLU A 5 -142.30 -11.47 27.89
N SER A 6 -142.71 -10.50 28.74
CA SER A 6 -141.82 -9.42 29.18
C SER A 6 -140.65 -9.94 30.01
N ARG A 7 -140.87 -10.98 30.82
CA ARG A 7 -139.84 -11.61 31.66
C ARG A 7 -138.87 -12.45 30.83
N LEU A 8 -139.35 -13.16 29.82
CA LEU A 8 -138.51 -13.87 28.85
C LEU A 8 -137.69 -12.89 28.00
N TYR A 9 -138.29 -11.78 27.54
CA TYR A 9 -137.59 -10.75 26.76
C TYR A 9 -136.53 -10.02 27.58
N THR A 10 -136.83 -9.64 28.81
CA THR A 10 -135.83 -9.03 29.71
C THR A 10 -134.74 -10.03 30.08
N TYR A 11 -135.07 -11.30 30.32
CA TYR A 11 -134.07 -12.33 30.58
C TYR A 11 -133.16 -12.58 29.37
N THR A 12 -133.71 -12.75 28.16
CA THR A 12 -132.90 -12.95 26.95
C THR A 12 -132.10 -11.72 26.61
N TYR A 13 -132.65 -10.51 26.77
CA TYR A 13 -131.93 -9.26 26.55
C TYR A 13 -130.78 -9.08 27.54
N ILE A 14 -131.01 -9.28 28.84
CA ILE A 14 -129.98 -9.20 29.87
C ILE A 14 -128.92 -10.30 29.66
N HIS A 15 -129.34 -11.53 29.35
CA HIS A 15 -128.41 -12.63 29.12
C HIS A 15 -127.56 -12.41 27.86
N THR A 16 -128.17 -11.98 26.75
CA THR A 16 -127.43 -11.69 25.52
C THR A 16 -126.54 -10.47 25.67
N TYR A 17 -126.99 -9.40 26.34
CA TYR A 17 -126.17 -8.22 26.62
C TYR A 17 -125.00 -8.55 27.54
N ILE A 18 -125.23 -9.26 28.64
CA ILE A 18 -124.16 -9.67 29.56
C ILE A 18 -123.21 -10.64 28.86
N HIS A 19 -123.72 -11.64 28.14
CA HIS A 19 -122.88 -12.60 27.42
C HIS A 19 -122.06 -11.90 26.33
N THR A 20 -122.66 -11.06 25.51
CA THR A 20 -121.93 -10.33 24.46
C THR A 20 -120.95 -9.33 25.06
N TYR A 21 -121.32 -8.56 26.09
CA TYR A 21 -120.42 -7.62 26.74
C TYR A 21 -119.26 -8.32 27.43
N ILE A 22 -119.52 -9.35 28.24
CA ILE A 22 -118.47 -10.11 28.91
C ILE A 22 -117.61 -10.85 27.89
N HIS A 23 -118.20 -11.55 26.92
CA HIS A 23 -117.43 -12.27 25.91
C HIS A 23 -116.61 -11.32 25.06
N THR A 24 -117.18 -10.22 24.54
CA THR A 24 -116.42 -9.27 23.73
C THR A 24 -115.38 -8.55 24.55
N TYR A 25 -115.69 -8.07 25.76
CA TYR A 25 -114.72 -7.37 26.61
C TYR A 25 -113.61 -8.29 27.05
N ILE A 26 -113.91 -9.48 27.58
CA ILE A 26 -112.90 -10.45 28.02
C ILE A 26 -112.11 -10.96 26.82
N HIS A 27 -112.76 -11.36 25.71
CA HIS A 27 -112.04 -11.87 24.55
C HIS A 27 -111.19 -10.78 23.92
N THR A 28 -111.70 -9.57 23.68
CA THR A 28 -110.90 -8.49 23.10
C THR A 28 -109.81 -8.05 24.06
N TYR A 29 -110.08 -7.85 25.35
CA TYR A 29 -109.07 -7.44 26.31
C TYR A 29 -107.99 -8.51 26.48
N ILE A 30 -108.35 -9.76 26.75
CA ILE A 30 -107.39 -10.85 26.91
C ILE A 30 -106.65 -11.10 25.60
N HIS A 31 -107.34 -11.25 24.47
CA HIS A 31 -106.68 -11.53 23.21
C HIS A 31 -105.81 -10.36 22.79
N THR A 32 -106.29 -9.12 22.79
CA THR A 32 -105.45 -7.99 22.36
C THR A 32 -104.33 -7.73 23.35
N TYR A 33 -104.60 -7.67 24.66
CA TYR A 33 -103.55 -7.39 25.63
C TYR A 33 -102.52 -8.51 25.68
N ILE A 34 -102.93 -9.78 25.84
CA ILE A 34 -101.97 -10.88 25.93
C ILE A 34 -101.28 -11.08 24.59
N HIS A 35 -101.99 -11.12 23.46
CA HIS A 35 -101.33 -11.35 22.17
C HIS A 35 -100.41 -10.18 21.82
N THR A 36 -100.86 -8.92 21.94
CA THR A 36 -99.99 -7.79 21.59
C THR A 36 -98.85 -7.66 22.57
N TYR A 37 -99.06 -7.79 23.88
CA TYR A 37 -97.98 -7.69 24.86
C TYR A 37 -96.98 -8.82 24.70
N ILE A 38 -97.42 -10.08 24.66
CA ILE A 38 -96.51 -11.22 24.50
C ILE A 38 -95.82 -11.16 23.15
N HIS A 39 -96.56 -10.95 22.05
CA HIS A 39 -95.94 -10.90 20.73
C HIS A 39 -94.97 -9.72 20.63
N THR A 40 -95.37 -8.51 21.01
CA THR A 40 -94.48 -7.34 20.88
C THR A 40 -93.30 -7.47 21.82
N TYR A 41 -93.50 -7.82 23.09
CA TYR A 41 -92.41 -7.95 24.05
C TYR A 41 -91.44 -9.07 23.67
N ILE A 42 -91.94 -10.28 23.39
CA ILE A 42 -91.08 -11.40 23.02
C ILE A 42 -90.42 -11.15 21.66
N HIS A 43 -91.16 -10.71 20.64
CA HIS A 43 -90.56 -10.46 19.33
C HIS A 43 -89.55 -9.32 19.39
N THR A 44 -89.86 -8.19 20.02
CA THR A 44 -88.91 -7.08 20.13
C THR A 44 -87.73 -7.45 21.00
N TYR A 45 -87.91 -8.11 22.14
CA TYR A 45 -86.82 -8.52 23.00
C TYR A 45 -85.92 -9.55 22.32
N ILE A 46 -86.48 -10.62 21.77
CA ILE A 46 -85.70 -11.65 21.06
C ILE A 46 -85.03 -11.03 19.84
N HIS A 47 -85.75 -10.31 18.99
CA HIS A 47 -85.16 -9.72 17.80
C HIS A 47 -84.09 -8.70 18.16
N THR A 48 -84.36 -7.76 19.06
CA THR A 48 -83.35 -6.74 19.41
C THR A 48 -82.19 -7.38 20.14
N TYR A 49 -82.40 -8.22 21.15
CA TYR A 49 -81.32 -8.83 21.91
C TYR A 49 -80.48 -9.76 21.05
N ILE A 50 -81.10 -10.71 20.34
CA ILE A 50 -80.36 -11.65 19.49
C ILE A 50 -79.69 -10.92 18.33
N HIS A 51 -80.41 -10.05 17.61
CA HIS A 51 -79.81 -9.34 16.48
C HIS A 51 -78.69 -8.42 16.96
N THR A 52 -78.91 -7.60 17.98
CA THR A 52 -77.85 -6.69 18.47
C THR A 52 -76.70 -7.46 19.07
N TYR A 53 -76.93 -8.48 19.90
CA TYR A 53 -75.86 -9.25 20.50
C TYR A 53 -75.06 -10.02 19.45
N ILE A 54 -75.72 -10.79 18.58
CA ILE A 54 -75.04 -11.55 17.53
C ILE A 54 -74.35 -10.59 16.56
N HIS A 55 -75.04 -9.58 16.06
CA HIS A 55 -74.43 -8.64 15.11
C HIS A 55 -73.27 -7.89 15.74
N THR A 56 -73.44 -7.29 16.93
CA THR A 56 -72.35 -6.54 17.55
C THR A 56 -71.22 -7.45 17.97
N TYR A 57 -71.48 -8.58 18.63
CA TYR A 57 -70.43 -9.48 19.08
C TYR A 57 -69.67 -10.09 17.90
N ILE A 58 -70.38 -10.67 16.93
CA ILE A 58 -69.73 -11.28 15.76
C ILE A 58 -69.04 -10.23 14.92
N HIS A 59 -69.71 -9.12 14.59
CA HIS A 59 -69.08 -8.08 13.78
C HIS A 59 -67.88 -7.47 14.49
N THR A 60 -68.00 -7.08 15.76
CA THR A 60 -66.86 -6.49 16.49
C THR A 60 -65.76 -7.50 16.69
N TYR A 61 -66.05 -8.74 17.09
CA TYR A 61 -65.02 -9.75 17.30
C TYR A 61 -64.32 -10.11 16.00
N ILE A 62 -65.06 -10.44 14.94
CA ILE A 62 -64.48 -10.79 13.64
C ILE A 62 -63.73 -9.59 13.07
N HIS A 63 -64.34 -8.40 13.03
CA HIS A 63 -63.69 -7.23 12.46
C HIS A 63 -62.45 -6.87 13.27
N THR A 64 -62.53 -6.75 14.60
CA THR A 64 -61.38 -6.38 15.42
C THR A 64 -60.31 -7.46 15.38
N TYR A 65 -60.65 -8.74 15.54
CA TYR A 65 -59.66 -9.81 15.53
C TYR A 65 -58.98 -9.94 14.17
N ILE A 66 -59.76 -10.01 13.08
CA ILE A 66 -59.20 -10.14 11.73
C ILE A 66 -58.42 -8.88 11.36
N HIS A 67 -58.99 -7.69 11.56
CA HIS A 67 -58.31 -6.45 11.22
C HIS A 67 -57.05 -6.27 12.04
N THR A 68 -57.11 -6.44 13.36
CA THR A 68 -55.91 -6.31 14.20
C THR A 68 -54.89 -7.38 13.86
N TYR A 69 -55.27 -8.65 13.79
CA TYR A 69 -54.34 -9.73 13.48
C TYR A 69 -53.69 -9.56 12.11
N ILE A 70 -54.48 -9.35 11.06
CA ILE A 70 -53.96 -9.16 9.70
C ILE A 70 -53.12 -7.89 9.64
N HIS A 71 -53.63 -6.76 10.13
CA HIS A 71 -52.89 -5.51 10.08
C HIS A 71 -51.60 -5.60 10.88
N THR A 72 -51.64 -6.04 12.14
CA THR A 72 -50.43 -6.15 12.95
C THR A 72 -49.49 -7.18 12.35
N TYR A 73 -49.94 -8.39 12.03
CA TYR A 73 -49.05 -9.43 11.53
C TYR A 73 -48.42 -9.04 10.20
N ILE A 74 -49.21 -8.60 9.23
CA ILE A 74 -48.70 -8.20 7.91
C ILE A 74 -47.84 -6.95 8.04
N HIS A 75 -48.30 -5.92 8.74
CA HIS A 75 -47.52 -4.70 8.89
C HIS A 75 -46.22 -4.95 9.63
N THR A 76 -46.25 -5.64 10.78
CA THR A 76 -45.03 -5.94 11.53
C THR A 76 -44.13 -6.84 10.71
N TYR A 77 -44.63 -7.94 10.14
CA TYR A 77 -43.80 -8.88 9.41
C TYR A 77 -43.17 -8.24 8.18
N ILE A 78 -43.97 -7.56 7.35
CA ILE A 78 -43.46 -6.88 6.16
C ILE A 78 -42.52 -5.75 6.55
N HIS A 79 -42.91 -4.89 7.50
CA HIS A 79 -42.05 -3.78 7.91
C HIS A 79 -40.75 -4.29 8.52
N THR A 80 -40.79 -5.24 9.46
CA THR A 80 -39.58 -5.78 10.06
C THR A 80 -38.75 -6.50 9.02
N TYR A 81 -39.32 -7.40 8.22
CA TYR A 81 -38.57 -8.17 7.25
C TYR A 81 -37.93 -7.28 6.19
N ILE A 82 -38.70 -6.37 5.58
CA ILE A 82 -38.20 -5.45 4.58
C ILE A 82 -37.17 -4.50 5.20
N HIS A 83 -37.47 -3.88 6.34
CA HIS A 83 -36.54 -2.96 6.98
C HIS A 83 -35.26 -3.68 7.38
N THR A 84 -35.35 -4.81 8.09
CA THR A 84 -34.16 -5.55 8.50
C THR A 84 -33.40 -6.05 7.29
N TYR A 85 -34.04 -6.69 6.32
CA TYR A 85 -33.35 -7.25 5.16
C TYR A 85 -32.69 -6.17 4.31
N ILE A 86 -33.42 -5.11 3.96
CA ILE A 86 -32.88 -4.01 3.16
C ILE A 86 -31.80 -3.28 3.95
N HIS A 87 -32.05 -2.92 5.20
CA HIS A 87 -31.07 -2.21 6.01
C HIS A 87 -29.82 -3.06 6.22
N THR A 88 -29.95 -4.31 6.66
CA THR A 88 -28.80 -5.17 6.86
C THR A 88 -28.08 -5.42 5.55
N TYR A 89 -28.77 -5.81 4.48
CA TYR A 89 -28.12 -6.13 3.22
C TYR A 89 -27.41 -4.92 2.62
N ILE A 90 -28.09 -3.77 2.52
CA ILE A 90 -27.50 -2.55 1.98
C ILE A 90 -26.37 -2.07 2.88
N HIS A 91 -26.59 -1.98 4.19
CA HIS A 91 -25.56 -1.52 5.11
C HIS A 91 -24.35 -2.46 5.09
N THR A 92 -24.54 -3.78 5.22
CA THR A 92 -23.42 -4.72 5.17
C THR A 92 -22.74 -4.66 3.82
N TYR A 93 -23.47 -4.71 2.70
CA TYR A 93 -22.87 -4.72 1.38
C TYR A 93 -22.10 -3.45 1.10
N ILE A 94 -22.70 -2.28 1.32
CA ILE A 94 -22.05 -0.99 1.10
C ILE A 94 -20.88 -0.84 2.06
N HIS A 95 -21.06 -1.10 3.35
CA HIS A 95 -19.99 -0.96 4.33
C HIS A 95 -18.85 -1.92 4.01
N THR A 96 -19.10 -3.21 3.80
CA THR A 96 -18.04 -4.16 3.49
C THR A 96 -17.39 -3.85 2.16
N TYR A 97 -18.15 -3.55 1.11
CA TYR A 97 -17.59 -3.29 -0.22
C TYR A 97 -16.75 -2.01 -0.21
N ILE A 98 -17.30 -0.90 0.29
CA ILE A 98 -16.59 0.37 0.35
C ILE A 98 -15.41 0.27 1.29
N HIS A 99 -15.58 -0.26 2.50
CA HIS A 99 -14.48 -0.39 3.45
C HIS A 99 -13.39 -1.30 2.90
N THR A 100 -13.72 -2.49 2.40
CA THR A 100 -12.71 -3.41 1.86
C THR A 100 -12.05 -2.81 0.63
N TYR A 101 -12.79 -2.26 -0.32
CA TYR A 101 -12.22 -1.67 -1.54
C TYR A 101 -11.34 -0.46 -1.23
N ILE A 102 -11.81 0.49 -0.44
CA ILE A 102 -11.04 1.68 -0.08
C ILE A 102 -9.82 1.26 0.74
N HIS A 103 -9.99 0.42 1.76
CA HIS A 103 -8.87 -0.03 2.59
C HIS A 103 -7.85 -0.80 1.77
N THR A 104 -8.26 -1.79 0.95
CA THR A 104 -7.33 -2.57 0.14
C THR A 104 -6.67 -1.71 -0.92
N TYR A 105 -7.42 -0.84 -1.61
CA TYR A 105 -6.87 0.01 -2.65
C TYR A 105 -5.89 1.03 -2.06
N ILE A 106 -6.29 1.77 -1.03
CA ILE A 106 -5.43 2.77 -0.39
C ILE A 106 -4.22 2.08 0.25
N HIS A 107 -4.42 1.01 1.02
CA HIS A 107 -3.31 0.32 1.66
C HIS A 107 -2.36 -0.27 0.63
N THR A 108 -2.86 -1.00 -0.38
CA THR A 108 -1.96 -1.59 -1.39
C THR A 108 -1.30 -0.52 -2.23
N TYR A 109 -2.01 0.50 -2.70
CA TYR A 109 -1.44 1.56 -3.52
C TYR A 109 -0.42 2.38 -2.74
N ILE A 110 -0.76 2.87 -1.55
CA ILE A 110 0.17 3.67 -0.74
C ILE A 110 1.35 2.80 -0.30
N HIS A 111 1.12 1.59 0.22
CA HIS A 111 2.21 0.73 0.66
C HIS A 111 3.12 0.35 -0.50
N THR A 112 2.57 -0.09 -1.64
CA THR A 112 3.40 -0.45 -2.80
C THR A 112 4.11 0.76 -3.37
N TYR A 113 3.44 1.90 -3.55
CA TYR A 113 4.05 3.10 -4.10
C TYR A 113 5.15 3.63 -3.19
N ILE A 114 4.87 3.82 -1.89
CA ILE A 114 5.86 4.31 -0.93
C ILE A 114 6.99 3.30 -0.79
N HIS A 115 6.70 2.03 -0.58
CA HIS A 115 7.75 1.01 -0.43
C HIS A 115 8.60 0.91 -1.69
N THR A 116 8.00 0.79 -2.87
CA THR A 116 8.77 0.69 -4.11
C THR A 116 9.53 1.98 -4.37
N TYR A 117 8.93 3.15 -4.25
CA TYR A 117 9.59 4.42 -4.50
C TYR A 117 10.74 4.66 -3.51
N ILE A 118 10.49 4.55 -2.21
CA ILE A 118 11.52 4.75 -1.19
C ILE A 118 12.60 3.68 -1.32
N HIS A 119 12.24 2.41 -1.43
CA HIS A 119 13.23 1.34 -1.52
C HIS A 119 14.04 1.48 -2.80
N THR A 120 13.42 1.66 -3.97
CA THR A 120 14.17 1.79 -5.22
C THR A 120 14.98 3.08 -5.22
N TYR A 121 14.42 4.22 -4.85
CA TYR A 121 15.15 5.49 -4.85
C TYR A 121 16.31 5.48 -3.86
N ILE A 122 16.08 5.11 -2.60
CA ILE A 122 17.14 5.07 -1.59
C ILE A 122 18.17 3.99 -1.94
N HIS A 123 17.73 2.77 -2.26
CA HIS A 123 18.66 1.70 -2.58
C HIS A 123 19.47 2.04 -3.83
N THR A 124 18.84 2.47 -4.92
CA THR A 124 19.58 2.81 -6.15
C THR A 124 20.45 4.03 -5.92
N TYR A 125 19.98 5.09 -5.29
CA TYR A 125 20.77 6.29 -5.05
C TYR A 125 21.95 6.00 -4.13
N ILE A 126 21.73 5.39 -2.97
CA ILE A 126 22.81 5.06 -2.04
C ILE A 126 23.76 4.04 -2.66
N HIS A 127 23.26 2.96 -3.25
CA HIS A 127 24.12 1.95 -3.86
C HIS A 127 24.92 2.55 -5.01
N THR A 128 24.30 3.27 -5.94
CA THR A 128 25.02 3.88 -7.05
C THR A 128 25.97 4.95 -6.57
N TYR A 129 25.57 5.85 -5.67
CA TYR A 129 26.43 6.91 -5.16
C TYR A 129 27.62 6.34 -4.39
N ILE A 130 27.38 5.46 -3.41
CA ILE A 130 28.46 4.86 -2.62
C ILE A 130 29.34 3.99 -3.49
N HIS A 131 28.75 3.10 -4.31
CA HIS A 131 29.54 2.23 -5.17
C HIS A 131 30.36 3.03 -6.17
N THR A 132 29.75 3.98 -6.90
CA THR A 132 30.49 4.79 -7.86
C THR A 132 31.51 5.68 -7.17
N TYR A 133 31.17 6.38 -6.09
CA TYR A 133 32.10 7.27 -5.40
C TYR A 133 33.26 6.48 -4.80
N ILE A 134 32.99 5.43 -4.01
CA ILE A 134 34.06 4.62 -3.39
C ILE A 134 34.86 3.91 -4.47
N HIS A 135 34.22 3.23 -5.42
CA HIS A 135 34.94 2.50 -6.46
C HIS A 135 35.76 3.45 -7.31
N THR A 136 35.19 4.54 -7.83
CA THR A 136 35.95 5.48 -8.66
C THR A 136 37.02 6.19 -7.86
N TYR A 137 36.73 6.70 -6.66
CA TYR A 137 37.71 7.41 -5.85
C TYR A 137 38.85 6.49 -5.42
N ILE A 138 38.55 5.33 -4.84
CA ILE A 138 39.58 4.40 -4.39
C ILE A 138 40.34 3.84 -5.59
N HIS A 139 39.65 3.37 -6.63
CA HIS A 139 40.32 2.82 -7.80
C HIS A 139 41.18 3.87 -8.48
N THR A 140 40.66 5.08 -8.76
CA THR A 140 41.45 6.13 -9.40
C THR A 140 42.57 6.60 -8.50
N TYR A 141 42.33 6.86 -7.21
CA TYR A 141 43.36 7.32 -6.29
C TYR A 141 44.47 6.28 -6.13
N ILE A 142 44.12 5.04 -5.78
CA ILE A 142 45.11 3.96 -5.60
C ILE A 142 45.81 3.67 -6.91
N HIS A 143 45.06 3.46 -8.01
CA HIS A 143 45.68 3.15 -9.29
C HIS A 143 46.58 4.29 -9.75
N THR A 144 46.09 5.54 -9.77
CA THR A 144 46.92 6.66 -10.22
C THR A 144 48.08 6.92 -9.27
N TYR A 145 47.87 6.95 -7.96
CA TYR A 145 48.95 7.21 -7.00
C TYR A 145 50.00 6.10 -7.04
N ILE A 146 49.61 4.84 -6.90
CA ILE A 146 50.55 3.72 -6.91
C ILE A 146 51.21 3.60 -8.28
N HIS A 147 50.44 3.60 -9.37
CA HIS A 147 51.02 3.46 -10.70
C HIS A 147 51.96 4.62 -11.01
N THR A 148 51.53 5.87 -10.80
CA THR A 148 52.40 7.03 -11.08
C THR A 148 53.59 7.07 -10.13
N TYR A 149 53.41 6.86 -8.84
CA TYR A 149 54.51 6.89 -7.88
C TYR A 149 55.51 5.78 -8.15
N ILE A 150 55.08 4.53 -8.25
CA ILE A 150 55.96 3.40 -8.51
C ILE A 150 56.61 3.54 -9.89
N HIS A 151 55.82 3.80 -10.94
CA HIS A 151 56.36 3.93 -12.28
C HIS A 151 57.34 5.09 -12.35
N THR A 152 56.97 6.30 -11.89
CA THR A 152 57.88 7.45 -11.95
C THR A 152 59.08 7.27 -11.04
N TYR A 153 58.91 6.83 -9.79
CA TYR A 153 60.03 6.65 -8.87
C TYR A 153 60.98 5.56 -9.36
N ILE A 154 60.49 4.37 -9.69
CA ILE A 154 61.34 3.28 -10.16
C ILE A 154 61.96 3.64 -11.50
N HIS A 155 61.16 4.11 -12.48
CA HIS A 155 61.70 4.45 -13.79
C HIS A 155 62.71 5.58 -13.68
N THR A 156 62.41 6.68 -13.00
CA THR A 156 63.36 7.79 -12.87
C THR A 156 64.57 7.40 -12.04
N TYR A 157 64.42 6.73 -10.91
CA TYR A 157 65.54 6.33 -10.07
C TYR A 157 66.44 5.32 -10.77
N ILE A 158 65.88 4.23 -11.32
CA ILE A 158 66.67 3.22 -12.02
C ILE A 158 67.28 3.81 -13.28
N HIS A 159 66.49 4.50 -14.11
CA HIS A 159 67.03 5.09 -15.33
C HIS A 159 68.10 6.12 -15.01
N THR A 160 67.86 7.07 -14.12
CA THR A 160 68.87 8.09 -13.79
C THR A 160 70.07 7.48 -13.10
N TYR A 161 69.91 6.61 -12.10
CA TYR A 161 71.03 5.99 -11.40
C TYR A 161 71.86 5.11 -12.34
N ILE A 162 71.24 4.19 -13.08
CA ILE A 162 71.96 3.32 -14.00
C ILE A 162 72.58 4.15 -15.12
N HIS A 163 71.82 5.03 -15.77
CA HIS A 163 72.35 5.84 -16.86
C HIS A 163 73.47 6.74 -16.37
N THR A 164 73.30 7.48 -15.28
CA THR A 164 74.35 8.37 -14.76
C THR A 164 75.54 7.57 -14.25
N TYR A 165 75.35 6.50 -13.48
CA TYR A 165 76.45 5.70 -12.96
C TYR A 165 77.22 5.03 -14.09
N ILE A 166 76.56 4.29 -14.98
CA ILE A 166 77.22 3.61 -16.10
C ILE A 166 77.85 4.65 -17.03
N HIS A 167 77.10 5.66 -17.47
CA HIS A 167 77.63 6.66 -18.38
C HIS A 167 78.78 7.42 -17.74
N THR A 168 78.63 7.98 -16.55
CA THR A 168 79.71 8.75 -15.92
C THR A 168 80.88 7.86 -15.55
N TYR A 169 80.67 6.73 -14.88
CA TYR A 169 81.77 5.86 -14.47
C TYR A 169 82.51 5.29 -15.68
N ILE A 170 81.81 4.66 -16.63
CA ILE A 170 82.46 4.06 -17.79
C ILE A 170 83.06 5.15 -18.68
N HIS A 171 82.31 6.19 -19.02
CA HIS A 171 82.85 7.25 -19.88
C HIS A 171 84.03 7.95 -19.21
N THR A 172 83.91 8.40 -17.95
CA THR A 172 85.02 9.09 -17.29
C THR A 172 86.18 8.15 -17.03
N TYR A 173 85.97 6.93 -16.56
CA TYR A 173 87.05 5.98 -16.30
C TYR A 173 87.76 5.58 -17.60
N ILE A 174 87.03 5.15 -18.63
CA ILE A 174 87.64 4.77 -19.91
C ILE A 174 88.29 5.97 -20.56
N HIS A 175 87.59 7.11 -20.66
CA HIS A 175 88.15 8.30 -21.29
C HIS A 175 89.38 8.79 -20.52
N THR A 176 89.30 8.96 -19.20
CA THR A 176 90.45 9.45 -18.43
C THR A 176 91.57 8.43 -18.42
N TYR A 177 91.31 7.14 -18.17
CA TYR A 177 92.35 6.12 -18.15
C TYR A 177 93.02 5.98 -19.52
N ILE A 178 92.25 5.79 -20.59
CA ILE A 178 92.83 5.66 -21.94
C ILE A 178 93.51 6.95 -22.36
N HIS A 179 92.86 8.11 -22.20
CA HIS A 179 93.46 9.38 -22.60
C HIS A 179 94.72 9.67 -21.78
N THR A 180 94.67 9.57 -20.45
CA THR A 180 95.85 9.84 -19.61
C THR A 180 96.92 8.81 -19.85
N TYR A 181 96.62 7.51 -19.88
CA TYR A 181 97.61 6.46 -20.10
C TYR A 181 98.25 6.60 -21.48
N ILE A 182 97.46 6.64 -22.56
CA ILE A 182 98.00 6.77 -23.92
C ILE A 182 98.74 8.10 -24.06
N HIS A 183 98.12 9.22 -23.69
CA HIS A 183 98.74 10.53 -23.86
C HIS A 183 100.01 10.64 -23.02
N THR A 184 99.97 10.37 -21.71
CA THR A 184 101.17 10.50 -20.87
C THR A 184 102.21 9.46 -21.22
N TYR A 185 101.87 8.18 -21.35
CA TYR A 185 102.84 7.13 -21.64
C TYR A 185 103.47 7.34 -23.01
N ILE A 186 102.68 7.48 -24.08
CA ILE A 186 103.24 7.64 -25.42
C ILE A 186 103.98 8.97 -25.53
N HIS A 187 103.39 10.08 -25.07
CA HIS A 187 104.05 11.38 -25.17
C HIS A 187 105.34 11.41 -24.34
N THR A 188 105.32 10.98 -23.08
CA THR A 188 106.54 10.99 -22.25
C THR A 188 107.56 9.99 -22.77
N TYR A 189 107.17 8.77 -23.13
CA TYR A 189 108.08 7.76 -23.64
C TYR A 189 108.73 8.21 -24.96
N ILE A 190 107.93 8.62 -25.94
CA ILE A 190 108.46 9.10 -27.23
C ILE A 190 109.32 10.34 -27.02
N HIS A 191 108.84 11.33 -26.26
CA HIS A 191 109.58 12.57 -26.04
C HIS A 191 110.91 12.30 -25.30
N THR A 192 110.89 11.54 -24.19
CA THR A 192 112.11 11.24 -23.43
C THR A 192 113.06 10.34 -24.20
N TYR A 193 112.57 9.30 -24.87
CA TYR A 193 113.40 8.38 -25.64
C TYR A 193 114.05 9.07 -26.83
N ILE A 194 113.27 9.78 -27.66
CA ILE A 194 113.81 10.52 -28.81
C ILE A 194 114.75 11.62 -28.34
N HIS A 195 114.39 12.39 -27.31
CA HIS A 195 115.25 13.46 -26.83
C HIS A 195 116.56 12.92 -26.23
N ALA A 196 116.51 11.86 -25.43
CA ALA A 196 117.71 11.22 -24.89
C ALA A 196 118.58 10.60 -25.99
N TYR A 197 117.96 9.95 -26.98
CA TYR A 197 118.66 9.35 -28.12
C TYR A 197 119.35 10.41 -28.99
N ILE A 198 118.67 11.50 -29.33
CA ILE A 198 119.26 12.61 -30.09
C ILE A 198 120.39 13.26 -29.28
N HIS A 199 120.19 13.51 -27.99
CA HIS A 199 121.19 14.17 -27.16
C HIS A 199 122.44 13.31 -26.94
N THR A 200 122.27 11.99 -26.75
CA THR A 200 123.39 11.04 -26.67
C THR A 200 124.11 10.91 -28.00
N TYR A 201 123.39 10.86 -29.13
CA TYR A 201 124.00 10.83 -30.46
C TYR A 201 124.83 12.09 -30.74
N ILE A 202 124.29 13.28 -30.44
CA ILE A 202 125.03 14.54 -30.56
C ILE A 202 126.25 14.54 -29.64
N TYR A 203 126.11 14.07 -28.41
CA TYR A 203 127.22 13.97 -27.45
C TYR A 203 128.34 13.02 -27.93
N ILE A 204 127.98 11.86 -28.47
CA ILE A 204 128.95 10.92 -29.05
C ILE A 204 129.61 11.54 -30.27
N HIS A 205 128.84 12.20 -31.14
CA HIS A 205 129.38 12.88 -32.32
C HIS A 205 130.36 13.99 -31.94
N THR A 206 130.03 14.84 -30.96
CA THR A 206 130.94 15.87 -30.47
C THR A 206 132.17 15.28 -29.80
N TYR A 207 132.02 14.20 -29.02
CA TYR A 207 133.14 13.49 -28.40
C TYR A 207 134.08 12.87 -29.42
N ILE A 208 133.56 12.18 -30.45
CA ILE A 208 134.37 11.63 -31.54
C ILE A 208 135.06 12.76 -32.30
N HIS A 209 134.34 13.84 -32.61
CA HIS A 209 134.91 15.00 -33.29
C HIS A 209 136.04 15.66 -32.48
N THR A 210 135.87 15.87 -31.17
CA THR A 210 136.93 16.43 -30.32
C THR A 210 138.09 15.46 -30.15
N TYR A 211 137.84 14.16 -30.00
CA TYR A 211 138.88 13.13 -29.90
C TYR A 211 139.71 13.03 -31.18
N ILE A 212 139.08 12.99 -32.35
CA ILE A 212 139.78 13.01 -33.65
C ILE A 212 140.55 14.33 -33.81
N HIS A 213 139.95 15.46 -33.46
CA HIS A 213 140.62 16.76 -33.54
C HIS A 213 141.84 16.84 -32.62
N THR A 214 141.78 16.30 -31.40
CA THR A 214 142.95 16.26 -30.48
C THR A 214 144.02 15.30 -30.97
N TYR A 215 143.65 14.14 -31.52
CA TYR A 215 144.60 13.16 -32.04
C TYR A 215 145.30 13.60 -33.34
N ILE A 216 144.66 14.43 -34.17
CA ILE A 216 145.25 14.96 -35.41
C ILE A 216 146.11 16.22 -35.14
N HIS A 217 145.83 16.98 -34.08
CA HIS A 217 146.56 18.20 -33.71
C HIS A 217 147.57 18.02 -32.56
N THR A 218 148.00 16.79 -32.28
CA THR A 218 149.19 16.45 -31.46
C THR A 218 150.24 15.79 -32.33
#